data_AF-A0A420M658-F1
#
_entry.id   AF-A0A420M658-F1
#
_cell.length_a   1.000
_cell.length_b   1.000
_cell.length_c   1.000
_cell.angle_alpha   90.00
_cell.angle_beta   90.00
_cell.angle_gamma   90.00
#
_symmetry.space_group_name_H-M   'P 1'
#
loop_
_entity.id
_entity.type
_entity.pdbx_description
1 polymer ?
#
loop_
_entity_poly.entity_id
_entity_poly.type
_entity_poly.pdbx_seq_one_letter_code
_entity_poly.pdbx_strand_id
1 'polypeptide(L)'
;ISESDESANGDEDHRCDSDEEEEEEDREEAKTAANLSNENPDLAEMLERLFGLVMAFSTEEVVDGRPASTLLVSYTSNLAALIYTQRLLFLEYALPARAYLSLGITQRPRTGQVARLQDVRQKYTVLGSQSPFEELFSLLAYGKAIASSETPPFLLRWSDDGQSVSHGDLLTISMGSFRQLPQALLGEASRLCAELMYDWQPPLDLTSIKDDLTNTTHGFSFVTHPRNGLVDAYLKLSLKACTSLSNPLSRKGSWDRKAVFAYWKKEEALCEDLAGLLMMTGGGQPRGPDLLHILLRNCGTAERGLYVYNGFVIYLTRSHKAKRSTNREFVVARFLPIQVGHIVYKYLVYIRPFVDMLAREQYPYIRECSWYMFRYRFEPINHSATTLHARS
;
A
#
# COMPACT_ATOMS: atom_id res chain seq x y z
N ILE A 1 46.12 14.12 47.21
CA ILE A 1 45.04 14.31 48.20
C ILE A 1 43.77 14.09 47.42
N SER A 2 43.02 12.99 47.48
CA SER A 2 43.02 11.68 48.16
C SER A 2 41.91 10.91 47.39
N GLU A 3 42.09 9.64 46.99
CA GLU A 3 41.48 8.45 47.64
C GLU A 3 40.17 8.75 48.41
N SER A 4 39.09 8.00 48.36
CA SER A 4 38.58 6.81 47.66
C SER A 4 37.21 6.59 48.33
N ASP A 5 36.17 6.11 47.64
CA ASP A 5 35.20 5.23 48.30
C ASP A 5 34.42 4.42 47.26
N GLU A 6 34.54 3.10 47.41
CA GLU A 6 33.76 2.08 46.74
C GLU A 6 32.35 2.02 47.33
N SER A 7 31.35 1.84 46.48
CA SER A 7 30.17 1.07 46.87
C SER A 7 29.72 0.23 45.67
N ALA A 8 30.09 -1.04 45.72
CA ALA A 8 29.50 -2.10 44.92
C ALA A 8 28.02 -2.27 45.30
N ASN A 9 27.15 -2.41 44.29
CA ASN A 9 26.02 -3.36 44.29
C ASN A 9 25.19 -3.24 42.99
N GLY A 10 25.05 -4.38 42.31
CA GLY A 10 23.89 -4.70 41.45
C GLY A 10 24.07 -4.47 39.96
N ASP A 11 24.82 -5.34 39.27
CA ASP A 11 24.59 -5.59 37.85
C ASP A 11 23.24 -6.33 37.72
N GLU A 12 22.16 -5.58 37.52
CA GLU A 12 20.94 -6.14 36.94
C GLU A 12 21.07 -6.04 35.41
N ASP A 13 21.11 -7.20 34.76
CA ASP A 13 21.03 -7.37 33.32
C ASP A 13 19.75 -6.71 32.78
N HIS A 14 19.84 -5.46 32.34
CA HIS A 14 18.82 -4.84 31.49
C HIS A 14 18.89 -5.49 30.10
N ARG A 15 18.20 -6.61 29.92
CA ARG A 15 17.70 -7.02 28.60
C ARG A 15 16.80 -5.90 28.09
N CYS A 16 17.09 -5.42 26.89
CA CYS A 16 16.32 -4.38 26.23
C CYS A 16 14.98 -4.99 25.78
N ASP A 17 13.84 -4.36 26.09
CA ASP A 17 12.50 -4.84 25.67
C ASP A 17 12.41 -5.12 24.16
N SER A 18 13.25 -4.45 23.34
CA SER A 18 13.38 -4.71 21.90
C SER A 18 13.87 -6.11 21.57
N ASP A 19 14.74 -6.69 22.38
CA ASP A 19 15.30 -8.02 22.15
C ASP A 19 14.26 -9.10 22.48
N GLU A 20 13.38 -8.83 23.45
CA GLU A 20 12.26 -9.73 23.80
C GLU A 20 11.14 -9.68 22.76
N GLU A 21 10.83 -8.49 22.21
CA GLU A 21 9.87 -8.32 21.12
C GLU A 21 10.36 -8.98 19.81
N GLU A 22 11.64 -8.83 19.44
CA GLU A 22 12.22 -9.52 18.27
C GLU A 22 12.25 -11.05 18.46
N GLU A 23 12.55 -11.55 19.67
CA GLU A 23 12.48 -12.98 19.99
C GLU A 23 11.03 -13.53 19.93
N GLU A 24 10.02 -12.72 20.26
CA GLU A 24 8.61 -13.10 20.19
C GLU A 24 8.11 -13.16 18.73
N GLU A 25 8.49 -12.19 17.91
CA GLU A 25 8.17 -12.14 16.48
C GLU A 25 8.80 -13.34 15.72
N ASP A 26 10.08 -13.64 16.00
CA ASP A 26 10.78 -14.83 15.51
C ASP A 26 10.06 -16.14 15.88
N ARG A 27 9.47 -16.22 17.09
CA ARG A 27 8.72 -17.40 17.54
C ARG A 27 7.37 -17.52 16.83
N GLU A 28 6.66 -16.43 16.59
CA GLU A 28 5.38 -16.44 15.88
C GLU A 28 5.56 -16.78 14.38
N GLU A 29 6.60 -16.26 13.73
CA GLU A 29 6.94 -16.64 12.36
C GLU A 29 7.31 -18.13 12.25
N ALA A 30 8.11 -18.64 13.20
CA ALA A 30 8.46 -20.05 13.25
C ALA A 30 7.24 -20.97 13.45
N LYS A 31 6.27 -20.57 14.30
CA LYS A 31 5.00 -21.30 14.48
C LYS A 31 4.17 -21.28 13.20
N THR A 32 4.09 -20.13 12.52
CA THR A 32 3.33 -19.99 11.26
C THR A 32 3.93 -20.86 10.15
N ALA A 33 5.26 -20.88 10.03
CA ALA A 33 5.95 -21.71 9.06
C ALA A 33 5.84 -23.22 9.36
N ALA A 34 5.83 -23.61 10.65
CA ALA A 34 5.60 -24.98 11.08
C ALA A 34 4.14 -25.43 10.85
N ASN A 35 3.18 -24.53 11.04
CA ASN A 35 1.78 -24.78 10.72
C ASN A 35 1.58 -24.98 9.22
N LEU A 36 2.20 -24.16 8.37
CA LEU A 36 2.18 -24.32 6.91
C LEU A 36 2.80 -25.65 6.46
N SER A 37 3.90 -26.10 7.07
CA SER A 37 4.50 -27.41 6.73
C SER A 37 3.64 -28.59 7.20
N ASN A 38 2.90 -28.44 8.30
CA ASN A 38 2.00 -29.48 8.80
C ASN A 38 0.68 -29.54 8.03
N GLU A 39 0.15 -28.41 7.58
CA GLU A 39 -1.10 -28.35 6.82
C GLU A 39 -0.94 -28.79 5.36
N ASN A 40 0.23 -28.57 4.74
CA ASN A 40 0.48 -28.97 3.35
C ASN A 40 1.96 -29.33 3.09
N PRO A 41 2.39 -30.58 3.37
CA PRO A 41 3.78 -30.99 3.24
C PRO A 41 4.30 -30.97 1.80
N ASP A 42 3.46 -31.29 0.81
CA ASP A 42 3.83 -31.27 -0.61
C ASP A 42 4.15 -29.85 -1.10
N LEU A 43 3.36 -28.86 -0.67
CA LEU A 43 3.61 -27.45 -0.96
C LEU A 43 4.89 -26.96 -0.27
N ALA A 44 5.13 -27.37 0.97
CA ALA A 44 6.35 -27.01 1.69
C ALA A 44 7.60 -27.56 0.99
N GLU A 45 7.58 -28.84 0.58
CA GLU A 45 8.67 -29.46 -0.16
C GLU A 45 8.90 -28.77 -1.51
N MET A 46 7.83 -28.46 -2.25
CA MET A 46 7.93 -27.74 -3.52
C MET A 46 8.58 -26.36 -3.33
N LEU A 47 8.23 -25.62 -2.28
CA LEU A 47 8.81 -24.32 -1.97
C LEU A 47 10.30 -24.43 -1.58
N GLU A 48 10.69 -25.45 -0.83
CA GLU A 48 12.11 -25.70 -0.54
C GLU A 48 12.90 -26.00 -1.83
N ARG A 49 12.37 -26.86 -2.70
CA ARG A 49 13.01 -27.18 -3.99
C ARG A 49 13.13 -25.95 -4.88
N LEU A 50 12.09 -25.10 -4.90
CA LEU A 50 12.12 -23.83 -5.61
C LEU A 50 13.20 -22.89 -5.06
N PHE A 51 13.30 -22.77 -3.73
CA PHE A 51 14.37 -22.00 -3.09
C PHE A 51 15.75 -22.53 -3.49
N GLY A 52 15.96 -23.85 -3.44
CA GLY A 52 17.21 -24.48 -3.87
C GLY A 52 17.55 -24.20 -5.33
N LEU A 53 16.56 -24.27 -6.23
CA LEU A 53 16.74 -23.93 -7.65
C LEU A 53 17.12 -22.47 -7.86
N VAL A 54 16.45 -21.54 -7.17
CA VAL A 54 16.75 -20.10 -7.24
C VAL A 54 18.15 -19.82 -6.68
N MET A 55 18.55 -20.49 -5.61
CA MET A 55 19.89 -20.37 -5.05
C MET A 55 20.97 -20.95 -5.97
N ALA A 56 20.69 -22.04 -6.68
CA ALA A 56 21.60 -22.59 -7.69
C ALA A 56 21.88 -21.56 -8.78
N PHE A 57 20.83 -20.93 -9.34
CA PHE A 57 20.99 -19.86 -10.31
C PHE A 57 21.68 -18.62 -9.74
N SER A 58 21.47 -18.30 -8.46
CA SER A 58 22.07 -17.11 -7.82
C SER A 58 23.52 -17.31 -7.41
N THR A 59 24.02 -18.54 -7.37
CA THR A 59 25.38 -18.90 -6.93
C THR A 59 26.26 -19.45 -8.04
N GLU A 60 25.71 -19.61 -9.25
CA GLU A 60 26.41 -20.06 -10.45
C GLU A 60 27.53 -19.09 -10.83
N GLU A 61 28.74 -19.59 -11.11
CA GLU A 61 29.85 -18.72 -11.50
C GLU A 61 29.61 -18.12 -12.88
N VAL A 62 29.69 -16.80 -12.99
CA VAL A 62 29.53 -16.09 -14.26
C VAL A 62 30.87 -16.02 -14.96
N VAL A 63 31.01 -16.75 -16.08
CA VAL A 63 32.18 -16.71 -16.97
C VAL A 63 31.81 -15.97 -18.26
N ASP A 64 32.64 -14.99 -18.67
CA ASP A 64 32.47 -14.15 -19.86
C ASP A 64 31.31 -13.11 -19.83
N GLY A 65 31.29 -12.25 -18.82
CA GLY A 65 30.43 -11.06 -18.76
C GLY A 65 30.73 -10.04 -19.87
N ARG A 66 30.04 -10.12 -21.00
CA ARG A 66 29.95 -9.04 -21.98
C ARG A 66 28.54 -8.46 -22.01
N PRO A 67 28.32 -7.23 -21.54
CA PRO A 67 27.03 -6.59 -21.67
C PRO A 67 26.81 -6.13 -23.12
N ALA A 68 25.80 -6.68 -23.80
CA ALA A 68 25.27 -6.09 -25.02
C ALA A 68 24.56 -4.77 -24.68
N SER A 69 25.03 -3.66 -25.24
CA SER A 69 24.95 -2.32 -24.64
C SER A 69 23.77 -1.42 -25.05
N THR A 70 22.62 -1.95 -25.48
CA THR A 70 21.59 -1.07 -26.12
C THR A 70 20.19 -1.06 -25.49
N LEU A 71 19.94 -1.76 -24.37
CA LEU A 71 18.60 -1.81 -23.73
C LEU A 71 18.57 -1.57 -22.20
N LEU A 72 19.70 -1.19 -21.58
CA LEU A 72 19.87 -1.24 -20.13
C LEU A 72 19.17 -0.13 -19.33
N VAL A 73 18.88 1.03 -19.94
CA VAL A 73 18.30 2.18 -19.21
C VAL A 73 16.91 1.84 -18.66
N SER A 74 16.07 1.16 -19.46
CA SER A 74 14.72 0.74 -19.09
C SER A 74 14.67 -0.42 -18.09
N TYR A 75 15.80 -1.07 -17.79
CA TYR A 75 15.87 -2.24 -16.90
C TYR A 75 16.40 -1.93 -15.50
N THR A 76 16.86 -0.70 -15.21
CA THR A 76 17.46 -0.36 -13.91
C THR A 76 16.54 -0.60 -12.72
N SER A 77 15.23 -0.36 -12.85
CA SER A 77 14.23 -0.68 -11.82
C SER A 77 14.10 -2.18 -11.58
N ASN A 78 14.04 -2.98 -12.65
CA ASN A 78 13.97 -4.44 -12.59
C ASN A 78 15.24 -5.04 -11.98
N LEU A 79 16.42 -4.55 -12.39
CA LEU A 79 17.71 -4.95 -11.80
C LEU A 79 17.75 -4.63 -10.30
N ALA A 80 17.31 -3.43 -9.90
CA ALA A 80 17.24 -3.05 -8.49
C ALA A 80 16.30 -3.96 -7.68
N ALA A 81 15.15 -4.36 -8.26
CA ALA A 81 14.24 -5.31 -7.64
C ALA A 81 14.89 -6.70 -7.49
N LEU A 82 15.53 -7.22 -8.54
CA LEU A 82 16.24 -8.51 -8.51
C LEU A 82 17.38 -8.51 -7.48
N ILE A 83 18.18 -7.45 -7.42
CA ILE A 83 19.25 -7.28 -6.42
C ILE A 83 18.65 -7.29 -5.00
N TYR A 84 17.52 -6.60 -4.79
CA TYR A 84 16.86 -6.61 -3.49
C TYR A 84 16.38 -8.02 -3.11
N THR A 85 15.72 -8.72 -4.03
CA THR A 85 15.28 -10.10 -3.81
C THR A 85 16.44 -11.04 -3.54
N GLN A 86 17.53 -10.95 -4.31
CA GLN A 86 18.73 -11.76 -4.07
C GLN A 86 19.37 -11.46 -2.72
N ARG A 87 19.36 -10.21 -2.23
CA ARG A 87 19.83 -9.91 -0.86
C ARG A 87 19.03 -10.66 0.20
N LEU A 88 17.70 -10.72 0.05
CA LEU A 88 16.85 -11.46 0.97
C LEU A 88 17.10 -12.96 0.88
N LEU A 89 17.26 -13.49 -0.34
CA LEU A 89 17.58 -14.91 -0.56
C LEU A 89 18.94 -15.29 0.00
N PHE A 90 19.98 -14.46 -0.18
CA PHE A 90 21.29 -14.67 0.42
C PHE A 90 21.27 -14.53 1.94
N LEU A 91 20.42 -13.64 2.48
CA LEU A 91 20.21 -13.54 3.92
C LEU A 91 19.60 -14.82 4.47
N GLU A 92 18.52 -15.33 3.85
CA GLU A 92 17.91 -16.60 4.24
C GLU A 92 18.87 -17.78 4.04
N TYR A 93 19.65 -17.80 2.95
CA TYR A 93 20.66 -18.84 2.73
C TYR A 93 21.78 -18.80 3.79
N ALA A 94 22.23 -17.60 4.16
CA ALA A 94 23.25 -17.42 5.18
C ALA A 94 22.71 -17.71 6.58
N LEU A 95 21.50 -17.29 6.91
CA LEU A 95 20.88 -17.38 8.22
C LEU A 95 19.44 -17.87 8.10
N PRO A 96 19.23 -19.17 7.78
CA PRO A 96 17.90 -19.70 7.55
C PRO A 96 17.01 -19.57 8.77
N ALA A 97 15.83 -18.96 8.63
CA ALA A 97 14.85 -18.84 9.70
C ALA A 97 14.40 -20.23 10.20
N ARG A 98 14.35 -21.21 9.28
CA ARG A 98 14.07 -22.62 9.55
C ARG A 98 15.02 -23.55 8.80
N ALA A 99 15.05 -24.82 9.19
CA ALA A 99 15.81 -25.83 8.44
C ALA A 99 15.09 -26.16 7.12
N TYR A 100 15.86 -26.33 6.04
CA TYR A 100 15.39 -26.85 4.75
C TYR A 100 15.84 -28.30 4.61
N LEU A 101 14.97 -29.23 5.03
CA LEU A 101 15.32 -30.64 5.15
C LEU A 101 15.64 -31.27 3.79
N SER A 102 14.91 -30.89 2.74
CA SER A 102 15.12 -31.42 1.38
C SER A 102 16.43 -30.95 0.75
N LEU A 103 16.97 -29.82 1.22
CA LEU A 103 18.23 -29.22 0.75
C LEU A 103 19.42 -29.52 1.68
N GLY A 104 19.18 -30.15 2.83
CA GLY A 104 20.21 -30.38 3.85
C GLY A 104 20.74 -29.10 4.50
N ILE A 105 19.97 -28.01 4.48
CA ILE A 105 20.37 -26.72 5.07
C ILE A 105 19.83 -26.64 6.50
N THR A 106 20.72 -26.45 7.47
CA THR A 106 20.36 -26.30 8.87
C THR A 106 19.86 -24.89 9.19
N GLN A 107 18.96 -24.79 10.16
CA GLN A 107 18.50 -23.50 10.71
C GLN A 107 19.68 -22.65 11.22
N ARG A 108 19.52 -21.32 11.21
CA ARG A 108 20.53 -20.37 11.71
C ARG A 108 21.05 -20.75 13.10
N PRO A 109 22.37 -20.73 13.33
CA PRO A 109 22.96 -21.03 14.63
C PRO A 109 22.68 -19.91 15.64
N ARG A 110 22.64 -20.23 16.94
CA ARG A 110 22.49 -19.21 18.01
C ARG A 110 23.68 -18.26 18.12
N THR A 111 24.88 -18.72 17.76
CA THR A 111 26.12 -17.95 17.85
C THR A 111 26.86 -17.98 16.51
N GLY A 112 27.69 -16.96 16.24
CA GLY A 112 28.51 -16.91 15.01
C GLY A 112 27.75 -16.53 13.74
N GLN A 113 26.53 -16.00 13.88
CA GLN A 113 25.69 -15.58 12.74
C GLN A 113 26.38 -14.56 11.84
N VAL A 114 27.04 -13.56 12.43
CA VAL A 114 27.78 -12.52 11.69
C VAL A 114 28.89 -13.11 10.82
N ALA A 115 29.64 -14.09 11.35
CA ALA A 115 30.71 -14.74 10.60
C ALA A 115 30.16 -15.51 9.40
N ARG A 116 29.07 -16.25 9.59
CA ARG A 116 28.40 -16.99 8.51
C ARG A 116 27.82 -16.05 7.45
N LEU A 117 27.18 -14.95 7.87
CA LEU A 117 26.69 -13.93 6.94
C LEU A 117 27.84 -13.31 6.15
N GLN A 118 28.95 -13.02 6.81
CA GLN A 118 30.11 -12.43 6.16
C GLN A 118 30.75 -13.36 5.13
N ASP A 119 30.79 -14.68 5.40
CA ASP A 119 31.30 -15.69 4.46
C ASP A 119 30.47 -15.72 3.16
N VAL A 120 29.15 -15.84 3.28
CA VAL A 120 28.24 -15.77 2.13
C VAL A 120 28.34 -14.42 1.42
N ARG A 121 28.38 -13.31 2.17
CA ARG A 121 28.48 -11.96 1.63
C ARG A 121 29.75 -11.79 0.79
N GLN A 122 30.91 -12.18 1.32
CA GLN A 122 32.21 -12.09 0.65
C GLN A 122 32.29 -12.96 -0.60
N LYS A 123 31.61 -14.10 -0.60
CA LYS A 123 31.63 -14.99 -1.76
C LYS A 123 30.74 -14.52 -2.91
N TYR A 124 29.56 -13.95 -2.60
CA TYR A 124 28.53 -13.75 -3.62
C TYR A 124 28.05 -12.31 -3.81
N THR A 125 28.30 -11.38 -2.87
CA THR A 125 27.61 -10.07 -2.89
C THR A 125 28.54 -8.86 -2.88
N VAL A 126 29.85 -9.09 -2.92
CA VAL A 126 30.86 -8.04 -2.98
C VAL A 126 31.24 -7.72 -4.41
N LEU A 127 31.75 -6.52 -4.63
CA LEU A 127 32.30 -6.13 -5.94
C LEU A 127 33.45 -7.08 -6.32
N GLY A 128 33.44 -7.56 -7.55
CA GLY A 128 34.41 -8.55 -8.06
C GLY A 128 34.13 -10.00 -7.69
N SER A 129 33.04 -10.34 -6.97
CA SER A 129 32.61 -11.74 -6.89
C SER A 129 32.16 -12.23 -8.26
N GLN A 130 32.56 -13.43 -8.67
CA GLN A 130 32.10 -14.04 -9.93
C GLN A 130 30.67 -14.60 -9.79
N SER A 131 29.74 -13.77 -9.32
CA SER A 131 28.36 -14.15 -9.03
C SER A 131 27.39 -13.35 -9.92
N PRO A 132 26.19 -13.90 -10.16
CA PRO A 132 25.11 -13.21 -10.85
C PRO A 132 24.70 -11.91 -10.13
N PHE A 133 24.83 -11.88 -8.81
CA PHE A 133 24.53 -10.68 -8.02
C PHE A 133 25.44 -9.51 -8.39
N GLU A 134 26.75 -9.77 -8.52
CA GLU A 134 27.73 -8.75 -8.90
C GLU A 134 27.43 -8.23 -10.30
N GLU A 135 27.19 -9.13 -11.26
CA GLU A 135 26.86 -8.77 -12.63
C GLU A 135 25.60 -7.88 -12.69
N LEU A 136 24.53 -8.24 -11.98
CA LEU A 136 23.32 -7.42 -11.89
C LEU A 136 23.60 -6.05 -11.27
N PHE A 137 24.46 -5.98 -10.25
CA PHE A 137 24.85 -4.74 -9.60
C PHE A 137 25.70 -3.86 -10.53
N SER A 138 26.64 -4.47 -11.26
CA SER A 138 27.49 -3.84 -12.27
C SER A 138 26.65 -3.27 -13.42
N LEU A 139 25.69 -4.04 -13.94
CA LEU A 139 24.71 -3.58 -14.93
C LEU A 139 23.84 -2.43 -14.40
N LEU A 140 23.40 -2.49 -13.14
CA LEU A 140 22.63 -1.41 -12.52
C LEU A 140 23.47 -0.13 -12.41
N ALA A 141 24.72 -0.24 -11.98
CA ALA A 141 25.63 0.89 -11.88
C ALA A 141 25.90 1.52 -13.25
N TYR A 142 26.14 0.68 -14.27
CA TYR A 142 26.31 1.11 -15.65
C TYR A 142 25.05 1.82 -16.20
N GLY A 143 23.87 1.22 -16.04
CA GLY A 143 22.61 1.82 -16.47
C GLY A 143 22.31 3.16 -15.77
N LYS A 144 22.64 3.28 -14.48
CA LYS A 144 22.55 4.56 -13.75
C LYS A 144 23.52 5.60 -14.27
N ALA A 145 24.75 5.20 -14.61
CA ALA A 145 25.72 6.11 -15.20
C ALA A 145 25.22 6.65 -16.55
N ILE A 146 24.71 5.79 -17.44
CA ILE A 146 24.07 6.21 -18.69
C ILE A 146 22.91 7.17 -18.41
N ALA A 147 21.95 6.78 -17.57
CA ALA A 147 20.79 7.59 -17.26
C ALA A 147 21.14 8.97 -16.65
N SER A 148 22.25 9.05 -15.90
CA SER A 148 22.74 10.31 -15.35
C SER A 148 23.45 11.20 -16.38
N SER A 149 23.98 10.60 -17.45
CA SER A 149 24.68 11.30 -18.54
C SER A 149 23.76 11.69 -19.70
N GLU A 150 22.64 10.98 -19.87
CA GLU A 150 21.62 11.31 -20.84
C GLU A 150 20.80 12.52 -20.38
N THR A 151 20.54 13.45 -21.30
CA THR A 151 19.60 14.55 -21.03
C THR A 151 18.19 13.98 -20.95
N PRO A 152 17.41 14.27 -19.89
CA PRO A 152 16.02 13.81 -19.81
C PRO A 152 15.27 14.20 -21.08
N PRO A 153 14.44 13.29 -21.65
CA PRO A 153 13.65 13.65 -22.83
C PRO A 153 12.76 14.85 -22.52
N PHE A 154 12.59 15.74 -23.49
CA PHE A 154 11.63 16.84 -23.39
C PHE A 154 10.21 16.25 -23.36
N LEU A 155 9.71 15.95 -22.16
CA LEU A 155 8.37 15.40 -21.98
C LEU A 155 7.31 16.49 -22.16
N LEU A 156 7.57 17.69 -21.63
CA LEU A 156 6.63 18.79 -21.62
C LEU A 156 7.24 20.02 -22.28
N ARG A 157 6.49 20.65 -23.17
CA ARG A 157 6.83 21.92 -23.80
C ARG A 157 5.89 23.00 -23.29
N TRP A 158 6.45 24.10 -22.80
CA TRP A 158 5.68 25.30 -22.48
C TRP A 158 5.52 26.16 -23.73
N SER A 159 4.38 26.84 -23.85
CA SER A 159 4.25 27.96 -24.80
C SER A 159 5.08 29.16 -24.34
N ASP A 160 5.46 30.03 -25.28
CA ASP A 160 6.32 31.20 -25.00
C ASP A 160 5.68 32.18 -24.00
N ASP A 161 4.35 32.22 -23.94
CA ASP A 161 3.56 33.03 -23.01
C ASP A 161 3.34 32.36 -21.63
N GLY A 162 3.85 31.13 -21.45
CA GLY A 162 3.65 30.31 -20.26
C GLY A 162 2.20 29.91 -19.98
N GLN A 163 1.28 30.07 -20.94
CA GLN A 163 -0.15 29.79 -20.74
C GLN A 163 -0.56 28.36 -21.11
N SER A 164 0.31 27.56 -21.73
CA SER A 164 -0.01 26.19 -22.10
C SER A 164 1.17 25.24 -21.89
N VAL A 165 0.85 24.00 -21.53
CA VAL A 165 1.79 22.88 -21.43
C VAL A 165 1.38 21.80 -22.42
N SER A 166 2.29 21.36 -23.26
CA SER A 166 2.06 20.33 -24.26
C SER A 166 2.91 19.09 -24.00
N HIS A 167 2.33 17.90 -24.13
CA HIS A 167 3.05 16.62 -24.16
C HIS A 167 3.07 16.10 -25.60
N GLY A 168 4.13 16.45 -26.33
CA GLY A 168 4.19 16.28 -27.80
C GLY A 168 3.03 16.99 -28.50
N ASP A 169 2.55 16.39 -29.59
CA ASP A 169 1.36 16.85 -30.33
C ASP A 169 0.06 16.21 -29.83
N LEU A 170 0.14 15.31 -28.83
CA LEU A 170 -0.99 14.52 -28.36
C LEU A 170 -1.92 15.31 -27.43
N LEU A 171 -1.34 16.14 -26.57
CA LEU A 171 -2.07 16.81 -25.50
C LEU A 171 -1.50 18.19 -25.28
N THR A 172 -2.37 19.21 -25.27
CA THR A 172 -2.04 20.58 -24.86
C THR A 172 -3.06 21.03 -23.83
N ILE A 173 -2.59 21.44 -22.66
CA ILE A 173 -3.43 21.92 -21.56
C ILE A 173 -3.13 23.39 -21.34
N SER A 174 -4.15 24.24 -21.45
CA SER A 174 -4.03 25.64 -21.07
C SER A 174 -4.06 25.81 -19.54
N MET A 175 -3.39 26.82 -19.03
CA MET A 175 -3.43 27.19 -17.61
C MET A 175 -4.84 27.65 -17.18
N GLY A 176 -5.69 28.09 -18.12
CA GLY A 176 -7.10 28.33 -17.87
C GLY A 176 -7.85 27.03 -17.56
N SER A 177 -7.70 26.04 -18.44
CA SER A 177 -8.27 24.69 -18.26
C SER A 177 -7.74 24.02 -16.99
N PHE A 178 -6.42 24.13 -16.73
CA PHE A 178 -5.79 23.56 -15.54
C PHE A 178 -6.39 24.13 -14.24
N ARG A 179 -6.62 25.45 -14.17
CA ARG A 179 -7.23 26.09 -12.98
C ARG A 179 -8.70 25.72 -12.79
N GLN A 180 -9.40 25.34 -13.85
CA GLN A 180 -10.79 24.88 -13.79
C GLN A 180 -10.91 23.41 -13.40
N LEU A 181 -9.82 22.64 -13.45
CA LEU A 181 -9.84 21.20 -13.20
C LEU A 181 -10.46 20.82 -11.84
N PRO A 182 -10.13 21.47 -10.70
CA PRO A 182 -10.78 21.14 -9.42
C PRO A 182 -12.30 21.36 -9.44
N GLN A 183 -12.78 22.38 -10.15
CA GLN A 183 -14.21 22.67 -10.27
C GLN A 183 -14.91 21.67 -11.21
N ALA A 184 -14.25 21.26 -12.30
CA ALA A 184 -14.75 20.22 -13.19
C ALA A 184 -14.87 18.87 -12.46
N LEU A 185 -13.82 18.45 -11.73
CA LEU A 185 -13.84 17.25 -10.90
C LEU A 185 -14.91 17.32 -9.81
N LEU A 186 -15.08 18.48 -9.16
CA LEU A 186 -16.12 18.66 -8.15
C LEU A 186 -17.53 18.54 -8.75
N GLY A 187 -17.75 19.10 -9.94
CA GLY A 187 -19.00 18.98 -10.66
C GLY A 187 -19.33 17.52 -11.01
N GLU A 188 -18.35 16.79 -11.54
CA GLU A 188 -18.52 15.39 -11.92
C GLU A 188 -18.70 14.48 -10.70
N ALA A 189 -17.87 14.64 -9.66
CA ALA A 189 -18.03 13.91 -8.40
C ALA A 189 -19.40 14.19 -7.76
N SER A 190 -19.90 15.42 -7.83
CA SER A 190 -21.23 15.77 -7.31
C SER A 190 -22.34 15.08 -8.09
N ARG A 191 -22.23 15.05 -9.43
CA ARG A 191 -23.18 14.36 -10.32
C ARG A 191 -23.18 12.86 -10.05
N LEU A 192 -22.02 12.22 -10.04
CA LEU A 192 -21.88 10.79 -9.75
C LEU A 192 -22.37 10.44 -8.35
N CYS A 193 -22.04 11.26 -7.35
CA CYS A 193 -22.52 11.07 -5.99
C CYS A 193 -24.06 11.16 -5.91
N ALA A 194 -24.68 12.12 -6.61
CA ALA A 194 -26.14 12.23 -6.67
C ALA A 194 -26.77 10.98 -7.32
N GLU A 195 -26.23 10.52 -8.44
CA GLU A 195 -26.72 9.32 -9.13
C GLU A 195 -26.57 8.05 -8.27
N LEU A 196 -25.41 7.86 -7.63
CA LEU A 196 -25.16 6.73 -6.73
C LEU A 196 -26.08 6.78 -5.51
N MET A 197 -26.46 7.99 -5.07
CA MET A 197 -27.40 8.20 -3.97
C MET A 197 -28.87 8.15 -4.41
N TYR A 198 -29.20 7.89 -5.69
CA TYR A 198 -30.57 7.98 -6.23
C TYR A 198 -31.23 9.35 -5.97
N ASP A 199 -30.45 10.41 -6.14
CA ASP A 199 -30.81 11.81 -5.85
C ASP A 199 -31.28 12.06 -4.40
N TRP A 200 -31.05 11.09 -3.51
CA TRP A 200 -31.42 11.21 -2.12
C TRP A 200 -30.42 12.10 -1.38
N GLN A 201 -30.97 13.12 -0.71
CA GLN A 201 -30.21 14.04 0.12
C GLN A 201 -30.59 13.85 1.59
N PRO A 202 -29.90 12.97 2.33
CA PRO A 202 -30.08 12.91 3.78
C PRO A 202 -29.62 14.23 4.43
N PRO A 203 -30.27 14.67 5.52
CA PRO A 203 -29.75 15.77 6.33
C PRO A 203 -28.31 15.47 6.77
N LEU A 204 -27.43 16.43 6.57
CA LEU A 204 -26.00 16.29 6.83
C LEU A 204 -25.51 17.51 7.60
N ASP A 205 -25.05 17.25 8.82
CA ASP A 205 -24.36 18.24 9.66
C ASP A 205 -23.08 17.59 10.21
N LEU A 206 -21.94 17.91 9.60
CA LEU A 206 -20.65 17.38 10.02
C LEU A 206 -20.24 17.86 11.42
N THR A 207 -20.81 18.94 11.95
CA THR A 207 -20.50 19.42 13.30
C THR A 207 -21.07 18.51 14.40
N SER A 208 -22.15 17.78 14.07
CA SER A 208 -22.78 16.80 14.95
C SER A 208 -22.03 15.46 15.02
N ILE A 209 -21.24 15.14 13.98
CA ILE A 209 -20.54 13.87 13.85
C ILE A 209 -19.41 13.77 14.87
N LYS A 210 -19.38 12.65 15.58
CA LYS A 210 -18.33 12.33 16.57
C LYS A 210 -17.25 11.46 15.95
N ASP A 211 -16.00 11.83 16.16
CA ASP A 211 -14.84 11.01 15.83
C ASP A 211 -13.87 11.04 17.00
N ASP A 212 -13.02 10.02 17.07
CA ASP A 212 -11.94 9.89 18.06
C ASP A 212 -10.62 9.65 17.33
N LEU A 213 -9.82 10.70 17.19
CA LEU A 213 -8.54 10.65 16.51
C LEU A 213 -7.50 9.79 17.25
N THR A 214 -7.72 9.50 18.55
CA THR A 214 -6.82 8.68 19.37
C THR A 214 -7.18 7.20 19.34
N ASN A 215 -8.37 6.85 18.86
CA ASN A 215 -8.82 5.48 18.79
C ASN A 215 -8.10 4.73 17.65
N THR A 216 -7.35 3.70 18.04
CA THR A 216 -6.62 2.76 17.17
C THR A 216 -7.28 1.37 17.10
N THR A 217 -8.45 1.18 17.72
CA THR A 217 -9.16 -0.10 17.75
C THR A 217 -9.47 -0.60 16.34
N HIS A 218 -9.16 -1.86 16.09
CA HIS A 218 -9.42 -2.55 14.83
C HIS A 218 -10.87 -2.37 14.35
N GLY A 219 -11.05 -1.95 13.09
CA GLY A 219 -12.36 -1.70 12.48
C GLY A 219 -13.01 -0.36 12.86
N PHE A 220 -12.38 0.45 13.71
CA PHE A 220 -12.94 1.74 14.11
C PHE A 220 -12.80 2.81 13.01
N SER A 221 -13.86 3.61 12.85
CA SER A 221 -13.89 4.93 12.20
C SER A 221 -15.09 5.72 12.71
N PHE A 222 -15.26 6.98 12.31
CA PHE A 222 -16.47 7.74 12.68
C PHE A 222 -17.77 7.05 12.24
N VAL A 223 -17.76 6.23 11.19
CA VAL A 223 -18.95 5.48 10.74
C VAL A 223 -19.36 4.43 11.77
N THR A 224 -18.39 3.80 12.43
CA THR A 224 -18.62 2.80 13.48
C THR A 224 -18.66 3.40 14.88
N HIS A 225 -18.46 4.72 15.04
CA HIS A 225 -18.59 5.37 16.33
C HIS A 225 -20.04 5.23 16.86
N PRO A 226 -20.25 4.67 18.06
CA PRO A 226 -21.58 4.36 18.59
C PRO A 226 -22.52 5.58 18.74
N ARG A 227 -21.99 6.79 18.86
CA ARG A 227 -22.79 8.02 19.01
C ARG A 227 -23.36 8.55 17.70
N ASN A 228 -22.90 8.04 16.56
CA ASN A 228 -23.34 8.54 15.25
C ASN A 228 -24.48 7.72 14.66
N GLY A 229 -24.62 6.43 15.03
CA GLY A 229 -25.69 5.57 14.52
C GLY A 229 -25.64 5.35 13.00
N LEU A 230 -24.44 5.31 12.40
CA LEU A 230 -24.25 5.31 10.94
C LEU A 230 -24.02 3.93 10.32
N VAL A 231 -23.77 2.89 11.14
CA VAL A 231 -23.40 1.54 10.67
C VAL A 231 -24.40 0.98 9.65
N ASP A 232 -25.70 1.14 9.92
CA ASP A 232 -26.79 0.62 9.07
C ASP A 232 -27.40 1.68 8.14
N ALA A 233 -26.83 2.88 8.09
CA ALA A 233 -27.41 4.00 7.34
C ALA A 233 -27.52 3.71 5.83
N TYR A 234 -26.60 2.90 5.29
CA TYR A 234 -26.60 2.46 3.90
C TYR A 234 -27.81 1.59 3.51
N LEU A 235 -28.52 0.97 4.47
CA LEU A 235 -29.74 0.20 4.19
C LEU A 235 -30.88 1.10 3.65
N LYS A 236 -30.85 2.40 3.98
CA LYS A 236 -31.77 3.36 3.36
C LYS A 236 -31.46 3.57 1.88
N LEU A 237 -30.18 3.52 1.50
CA LEU A 237 -29.75 3.59 0.11
C LEU A 237 -30.10 2.29 -0.64
N SER A 238 -29.94 1.13 -0.01
CA SER A 238 -30.31 -0.15 -0.62
C SER A 238 -31.81 -0.23 -0.91
N LEU A 239 -32.66 0.25 0.00
CA LEU A 239 -34.11 0.33 -0.22
C LEU A 239 -34.45 1.19 -1.44
N LYS A 240 -33.76 2.32 -1.63
CA LYS A 240 -33.94 3.20 -2.79
C LYS A 240 -33.48 2.53 -4.08
N ALA A 241 -32.36 1.84 -4.05
CA ALA A 241 -31.87 1.07 -5.19
C ALA A 241 -32.84 -0.04 -5.61
N CYS A 242 -33.58 -0.62 -4.67
CA CYS A 242 -34.61 -1.63 -4.95
C CYS A 242 -35.93 -1.02 -5.45
N THR A 243 -36.27 0.20 -5.04
CA THR A 243 -37.58 0.83 -5.30
C THR A 243 -37.54 1.90 -6.41
N SER A 244 -36.36 2.21 -6.95
CA SER A 244 -36.21 3.19 -8.03
C SER A 244 -37.01 2.78 -9.27
N LEU A 245 -37.80 3.71 -9.80
CA LEU A 245 -38.58 3.52 -11.02
C LEU A 245 -37.74 3.66 -12.29
N SER A 246 -36.68 4.48 -12.25
CA SER A 246 -35.86 4.78 -13.42
C SER A 246 -34.72 3.77 -13.63
N ASN A 247 -34.10 3.30 -12.55
CA ASN A 247 -32.89 2.49 -12.58
C ASN A 247 -32.80 1.50 -11.39
N PRO A 248 -33.76 0.57 -11.23
CA PRO A 248 -33.72 -0.39 -10.13
C PRO A 248 -32.53 -1.34 -10.26
N LEU A 249 -31.83 -1.59 -9.15
CA LEU A 249 -30.79 -2.62 -9.07
C LEU A 249 -31.34 -4.01 -8.76
N SER A 250 -32.58 -4.10 -8.26
CA SER A 250 -33.24 -5.37 -7.96
C SER A 250 -34.41 -5.61 -8.91
N ARG A 251 -34.54 -6.85 -9.39
CA ARG A 251 -35.67 -7.32 -10.20
C ARG A 251 -36.17 -8.64 -9.63
N LYS A 252 -37.48 -8.71 -9.37
CA LYS A 252 -38.15 -9.93 -8.85
C LYS A 252 -37.47 -10.51 -7.59
N GLY A 253 -36.97 -9.65 -6.70
CA GLY A 253 -36.31 -10.06 -5.46
C GLY A 253 -34.85 -10.53 -5.61
N SER A 254 -34.23 -10.35 -6.78
CA SER A 254 -32.81 -10.66 -7.01
C SER A 254 -32.06 -9.45 -7.59
N TRP A 255 -30.78 -9.31 -7.27
CA TRP A 255 -29.93 -8.25 -7.82
C TRP A 255 -29.68 -8.47 -9.32
N ASP A 256 -29.96 -7.45 -10.13
CA ASP A 256 -29.62 -7.44 -11.55
C ASP A 256 -28.11 -7.23 -11.71
N ARG A 257 -27.40 -8.28 -12.12
CA ARG A 257 -25.94 -8.26 -12.28
C ARG A 257 -25.45 -7.13 -13.20
N LYS A 258 -26.16 -6.84 -14.29
CA LYS A 258 -25.74 -5.80 -15.23
C LYS A 258 -25.92 -4.41 -14.61
N ALA A 259 -27.02 -4.20 -13.91
CA ALA A 259 -27.30 -2.94 -13.24
C ALA A 259 -26.30 -2.69 -12.09
N VAL A 260 -25.98 -3.73 -11.30
CA VAL A 260 -24.96 -3.65 -10.24
C VAL A 260 -23.58 -3.37 -10.80
N PHE A 261 -23.17 -4.03 -11.89
CA PHE A 261 -21.89 -3.75 -12.54
C PHE A 261 -21.81 -2.30 -13.05
N ALA A 262 -22.89 -1.78 -13.64
CA ALA A 262 -22.97 -0.38 -14.04
C ALA A 262 -22.90 0.58 -12.83
N TYR A 263 -23.51 0.21 -11.71
CA TYR A 263 -23.41 0.97 -10.46
C TYR A 263 -21.96 0.99 -9.93
N TRP A 264 -21.25 -0.13 -9.94
CA TRP A 264 -19.83 -0.19 -9.57
C TRP A 264 -18.95 0.66 -10.48
N LYS A 265 -19.22 0.69 -11.78
CA LYS A 265 -18.48 1.56 -12.71
C LYS A 265 -18.63 3.05 -12.38
N LYS A 266 -19.80 3.46 -11.89
CA LYS A 266 -20.00 4.84 -11.40
C LYS A 266 -19.27 5.09 -10.10
N GLU A 267 -19.21 4.10 -9.20
CA GLU A 267 -18.43 4.23 -7.96
C GLU A 267 -16.93 4.30 -8.21
N GLU A 268 -16.40 3.54 -9.18
CA GLU A 268 -15.02 3.61 -9.63
C GLU A 268 -14.69 5.01 -10.16
N ALA A 269 -15.53 5.55 -11.05
CA ALA A 269 -15.38 6.92 -11.56
C ALA A 269 -15.46 7.98 -10.44
N LEU A 270 -16.37 7.82 -9.46
CA LEU A 270 -16.45 8.72 -8.31
C LEU A 270 -15.16 8.68 -7.48
N CYS A 271 -14.58 7.50 -7.29
CA CYS A 271 -13.31 7.34 -6.59
C CYS A 271 -12.15 8.00 -7.34
N GLU A 272 -12.11 7.93 -8.68
CA GLU A 272 -11.12 8.62 -9.50
C GLU A 272 -11.21 10.14 -9.33
N ASP A 273 -12.42 10.71 -9.38
CA ASP A 273 -12.63 12.15 -9.15
C ASP A 273 -12.26 12.55 -7.71
N LEU A 274 -12.62 11.73 -6.71
CA LEU A 274 -12.24 11.95 -5.33
C LEU A 274 -10.73 11.92 -5.13
N ALA A 275 -9.99 11.03 -5.82
CA ALA A 275 -8.54 11.02 -5.77
C ALA A 275 -7.95 12.36 -6.27
N GLY A 276 -8.45 12.86 -7.40
CA GLY A 276 -8.07 14.17 -7.93
C GLY A 276 -8.41 15.32 -6.96
N LEU A 277 -9.62 15.31 -6.40
CA LEU A 277 -10.06 16.32 -5.43
C LEU A 277 -9.24 16.31 -4.14
N LEU A 278 -9.00 15.14 -3.54
CA LEU A 278 -8.18 15.02 -2.35
C LEU A 278 -6.76 15.52 -2.61
N MET A 279 -6.18 15.18 -3.77
CA MET A 279 -4.85 15.61 -4.17
C MET A 279 -4.73 17.14 -4.33
N MET A 280 -5.75 17.78 -4.89
CA MET A 280 -5.68 19.20 -5.27
C MET A 280 -6.25 20.17 -4.23
N THR A 281 -7.18 19.72 -3.38
CA THR A 281 -7.97 20.64 -2.54
C THR A 281 -7.66 20.58 -1.04
N GLY A 282 -6.86 19.61 -0.59
CA GLY A 282 -6.56 19.37 0.83
C GLY A 282 -5.55 20.32 1.49
N GLY A 283 -5.17 21.45 0.87
CA GLY A 283 -4.18 22.39 1.41
C GLY A 283 -2.70 22.00 1.18
N GLY A 284 -2.43 20.96 0.39
CA GLY A 284 -1.09 20.57 -0.06
C GLY A 284 -1.10 19.22 -0.77
N GLN A 285 -0.25 19.02 -1.79
CA GLN A 285 -0.27 17.78 -2.57
C GLN A 285 0.37 16.61 -1.79
N PRO A 286 -0.38 15.52 -1.52
CA PRO A 286 0.22 14.29 -1.01
C PRO A 286 1.05 13.61 -2.11
N ARG A 287 1.96 12.72 -1.71
CA ARG A 287 2.56 11.79 -2.69
C ARG A 287 1.47 10.82 -3.13
N GLY A 288 1.47 10.45 -4.41
CA GLY A 288 0.49 9.49 -4.96
C GLY A 288 0.34 8.23 -4.11
N PRO A 289 1.43 7.53 -3.73
CA PRO A 289 1.35 6.35 -2.86
C PRO A 289 0.70 6.65 -1.51
N ASP A 290 1.06 7.76 -0.86
CA ASP A 290 0.52 8.14 0.46
C ASP A 290 -1.00 8.39 0.40
N LEU A 291 -1.50 8.97 -0.70
CA LEU A 291 -2.93 9.20 -0.94
C LEU A 291 -3.68 7.90 -1.24
N LEU A 292 -3.12 7.05 -2.12
CA LEU A 292 -3.78 5.83 -2.56
C LEU A 292 -3.85 4.76 -1.45
N HIS A 293 -3.00 4.84 -0.43
CA HIS A 293 -3.00 3.94 0.73
C HIS A 293 -3.83 4.44 1.92
N ILE A 294 -4.75 5.38 1.72
CA ILE A 294 -5.67 5.81 2.77
C ILE A 294 -6.62 4.67 3.16
N LEU A 295 -6.53 4.27 4.43
CA LEU A 295 -7.44 3.30 5.05
C LEU A 295 -8.73 4.00 5.52
N LEU A 296 -9.87 3.32 5.35
CA LEU A 296 -11.19 3.79 5.77
C LEU A 296 -11.47 3.55 7.26
N ARG A 297 -10.79 2.57 7.84
CA ARG A 297 -10.94 2.08 9.22
C ARG A 297 -9.56 1.64 9.71
N ASN A 298 -9.37 1.65 11.02
CA ASN A 298 -8.12 1.17 11.59
C ASN A 298 -7.96 -0.33 11.30
N CYS A 299 -6.76 -0.74 10.92
CA CYS A 299 -6.33 -2.13 10.92
C CYS A 299 -5.38 -2.42 12.08
N GLY A 300 -5.20 -3.71 12.40
CA GLY A 300 -4.30 -4.13 13.49
C GLY A 300 -2.86 -3.64 13.31
N THR A 301 -2.45 -3.27 12.09
CA THR A 301 -1.09 -2.85 11.75
C THR A 301 -0.97 -1.39 11.30
N ALA A 302 -2.08 -0.67 11.10
CA ALA A 302 -2.08 0.72 10.66
C ALA A 302 -3.41 1.43 10.97
N GLU A 303 -3.36 2.72 11.23
CA GLU A 303 -4.57 3.53 11.48
C GLU A 303 -5.25 3.96 10.19
N ARG A 304 -6.54 4.30 10.30
CA ARG A 304 -7.30 4.93 9.21
C ARG A 304 -6.66 6.24 8.76
N GLY A 305 -6.93 6.64 7.52
CA GLY A 305 -6.48 7.92 6.99
C GLY A 305 -7.57 9.00 6.94
N LEU A 306 -8.84 8.68 7.22
CA LEU A 306 -9.97 9.61 7.11
C LEU A 306 -10.67 9.84 8.45
N TYR A 307 -10.94 11.12 8.75
CA TYR A 307 -11.46 11.55 10.04
C TYR A 307 -12.45 12.72 9.88
N VAL A 308 -13.26 12.95 10.91
CA VAL A 308 -14.07 14.16 11.05
C VAL A 308 -13.54 15.01 12.21
N TYR A 309 -13.22 16.28 11.94
CA TYR A 309 -12.68 17.21 12.92
C TYR A 309 -13.31 18.60 12.75
N ASN A 310 -13.96 19.12 13.79
CA ASN A 310 -14.59 20.44 13.81
C ASN A 310 -15.50 20.74 12.60
N GLY A 311 -16.31 19.76 12.16
CA GLY A 311 -17.20 19.91 11.02
C GLY A 311 -16.53 19.75 9.65
N PHE A 312 -15.24 19.42 9.59
CA PHE A 312 -14.53 19.11 8.36
C PHE A 312 -14.25 17.62 8.27
N VAL A 313 -14.35 17.06 7.07
CA VAL A 313 -13.67 15.81 6.76
C VAL A 313 -12.21 16.14 6.48
N ILE A 314 -11.32 15.46 7.19
CA ILE A 314 -9.88 15.59 7.02
C ILE A 314 -9.29 14.24 6.63
N TYR A 315 -8.16 14.26 5.94
CA TYR A 315 -7.36 13.07 5.76
C TYR A 315 -5.92 13.28 6.20
N LEU A 316 -5.35 12.23 6.78
CA LEU A 316 -4.01 12.21 7.36
C LEU A 316 -3.15 11.27 6.51
N THR A 317 -2.00 11.76 6.06
CA THR A 317 -1.00 10.92 5.39
C THR A 317 0.29 10.90 6.19
N ARG A 318 0.93 9.73 6.28
CA ARG A 318 2.22 9.55 6.97
C ARG A 318 3.34 9.49 5.94
N SER A 319 4.29 10.43 6.00
CA SER A 319 5.40 10.45 5.06
C SER A 319 6.57 9.60 5.55
N HIS A 320 6.81 8.48 4.87
CA HIS A 320 7.92 7.56 5.18
C HIS A 320 9.31 8.05 4.70
N LYS A 321 9.37 9.14 3.91
CA LYS A 321 10.65 9.66 3.36
C LYS A 321 11.58 10.17 4.47
N ALA A 322 11.02 10.79 5.50
CA ALA A 322 11.81 11.21 6.65
C ALA A 322 12.13 10.06 7.61
N LYS A 323 11.25 9.05 7.73
CA LYS A 323 11.51 7.88 8.59
C LYS A 323 12.81 7.18 8.20
N ARG A 324 13.06 7.01 6.89
CA ARG A 324 14.27 6.36 6.39
C ARG A 324 15.58 7.11 6.70
N SER A 325 15.53 8.41 6.98
CA SER A 325 16.72 9.24 7.26
C SER A 325 16.82 9.77 8.70
N THR A 326 15.68 9.86 9.41
CA THR A 326 15.59 10.50 10.74
C THR A 326 14.91 9.62 11.78
N ASN A 327 14.45 8.42 11.40
CA ASN A 327 13.60 7.54 12.20
C ASN A 327 12.32 8.21 12.76
N ARG A 328 11.88 9.33 12.17
CA ARG A 328 10.66 10.05 12.55
C ARG A 328 9.65 10.04 11.42
N GLU A 329 8.40 9.75 11.75
CA GLU A 329 7.26 9.86 10.84
C GLU A 329 6.67 11.27 10.92
N PHE A 330 6.46 11.91 9.77
CA PHE A 330 5.71 13.16 9.69
C PHE A 330 4.28 12.88 9.27
N VAL A 331 3.34 13.34 10.08
CA VAL A 331 1.92 13.26 9.81
C VAL A 331 1.45 14.60 9.27
N VAL A 332 0.80 14.59 8.10
CA VAL A 332 0.25 15.80 7.48
C VAL A 332 -1.27 15.69 7.44
N ALA A 333 -1.94 16.56 8.19
CA ALA A 333 -3.38 16.73 8.17
C ALA A 333 -3.80 17.62 6.98
N ARG A 334 -4.80 17.17 6.22
CA ARG A 334 -5.34 17.90 5.08
C ARG A 334 -6.84 18.07 5.23
N PHE A 335 -7.26 19.33 5.22
CA PHE A 335 -8.67 19.72 5.38
C PHE A 335 -9.33 19.80 4.02
N LEU A 336 -10.42 19.07 3.83
CA LEU A 336 -11.17 19.11 2.58
C LEU A 336 -12.11 20.32 2.57
N PRO A 337 -12.30 20.98 1.41
CA PRO A 337 -13.39 21.93 1.24
C PRO A 337 -14.72 21.26 1.56
N ILE A 338 -15.66 22.04 2.09
CA ILE A 338 -16.92 21.51 2.63
C ILE A 338 -17.71 20.67 1.60
N GLN A 339 -17.73 21.07 0.33
CA GLN A 339 -18.41 20.30 -0.72
C GLN A 339 -17.75 18.94 -0.95
N VAL A 340 -16.42 18.88 -0.98
CA VAL A 340 -15.67 17.63 -1.13
C VAL A 340 -15.88 16.75 0.11
N GLY A 341 -15.80 17.33 1.31
CA GLY A 341 -16.07 16.63 2.56
C GLY A 341 -17.46 16.01 2.61
N HIS A 342 -18.50 16.69 2.10
CA HIS A 342 -19.85 16.14 2.01
C HIS A 342 -19.94 14.92 1.07
N ILE A 343 -19.23 14.96 -0.07
CA ILE A 343 -19.19 13.83 -1.01
C ILE A 343 -18.46 12.64 -0.37
N VAL A 344 -17.31 12.89 0.25
CA VAL A 344 -16.55 11.85 0.98
C VAL A 344 -17.37 11.26 2.12
N TYR A 345 -18.09 12.08 2.89
CA TYR A 345 -19.00 11.58 3.92
C TYR A 345 -20.07 10.66 3.34
N LYS A 346 -20.76 11.07 2.27
CA LYS A 346 -21.78 10.24 1.62
C LYS A 346 -21.19 8.94 1.08
N TYR A 347 -19.98 9.02 0.53
CA TYR A 347 -19.23 7.87 0.07
C TYR A 347 -19.00 6.86 1.21
N LEU A 348 -18.44 7.31 2.33
CA LEU A 348 -18.10 6.45 3.47
C LEU A 348 -19.30 5.87 4.20
N VAL A 349 -20.38 6.64 4.33
CA VAL A 349 -21.56 6.26 5.12
C VAL A 349 -22.57 5.43 4.33
N TYR A 350 -22.77 5.76 3.06
CA TYR A 350 -23.84 5.15 2.26
C TYR A 350 -23.31 4.34 1.09
N ILE A 351 -22.49 4.94 0.22
CA ILE A 351 -22.12 4.34 -1.07
C ILE A 351 -21.20 3.13 -0.83
N ARG A 352 -20.09 3.30 -0.11
CA ARG A 352 -19.11 2.24 0.11
C ARG A 352 -19.70 1.03 0.85
N PRO A 353 -20.42 1.17 1.97
CA PRO A 353 -21.03 0.01 2.63
C PRO A 353 -22.11 -0.68 1.76
N PHE A 354 -22.86 0.09 0.97
CA PHE A 354 -23.82 -0.48 0.02
C PHE A 354 -23.14 -1.30 -1.08
N VAL A 355 -22.06 -0.76 -1.63
CA VAL A 355 -21.22 -1.44 -2.62
C VAL A 355 -20.60 -2.73 -2.05
N ASP A 356 -20.08 -2.68 -0.82
CA ASP A 356 -19.47 -3.84 -0.16
C ASP A 356 -20.52 -4.91 0.20
N MET A 357 -21.76 -4.52 0.48
CA MET A 357 -22.88 -5.47 0.59
C MET A 357 -23.17 -6.12 -0.77
N LEU A 358 -23.32 -5.34 -1.85
CA LEU A 358 -23.58 -5.89 -3.19
C LEU A 358 -22.48 -6.88 -3.63
N ALA A 359 -21.22 -6.59 -3.29
CA ALA A 359 -20.09 -7.47 -3.57
C ALA A 359 -20.22 -8.82 -2.83
N ARG A 360 -20.56 -8.80 -1.53
CA ARG A 360 -20.78 -10.02 -0.73
C ARG A 360 -21.95 -10.85 -1.25
N GLU A 361 -23.03 -10.20 -1.68
CA GLU A 361 -24.21 -10.87 -2.26
C GLU A 361 -23.90 -11.54 -3.62
N GLN A 362 -23.04 -10.93 -4.45
CA GLN A 362 -22.66 -11.53 -5.73
C GLN A 362 -21.53 -12.55 -5.64
N TYR A 363 -20.64 -12.40 -4.65
CA TYR A 363 -19.46 -13.22 -4.44
C TYR A 363 -19.41 -13.69 -2.98
N PRO A 364 -20.13 -14.76 -2.62
CA PRO A 364 -20.26 -15.22 -1.23
C PRO A 364 -18.94 -15.66 -0.59
N TYR A 365 -17.90 -15.91 -1.38
CA TYR A 365 -16.55 -16.25 -0.91
C TYR A 365 -15.77 -15.02 -0.41
N ILE A 366 -16.20 -13.80 -0.73
CA ILE A 366 -15.59 -12.57 -0.20
C ILE A 366 -16.03 -12.42 1.25
N ARG A 367 -15.14 -12.78 2.18
CA ARG A 367 -15.36 -12.55 3.62
C ARG A 367 -15.26 -11.07 3.98
N GLU A 368 -14.36 -10.35 3.31
CA GLU A 368 -14.05 -8.96 3.60
C GLU A 368 -13.70 -8.18 2.33
N CYS A 369 -14.22 -6.95 2.24
CA CYS A 369 -13.85 -6.00 1.19
C CYS A 369 -12.64 -5.18 1.64
N SER A 370 -11.84 -4.70 0.68
CA SER A 370 -10.66 -3.89 0.96
C SER A 370 -10.96 -2.72 1.90
N TRP A 371 -10.06 -2.45 2.85
CA TRP A 371 -10.18 -1.28 3.73
C TRP A 371 -9.55 -0.03 3.15
N TYR A 372 -8.92 -0.12 1.99
CA TYR A 372 -8.43 1.04 1.27
C TYR A 372 -9.59 1.78 0.59
N MET A 373 -9.54 3.11 0.65
CA MET A 373 -10.47 3.98 -0.07
C MET A 373 -10.40 3.68 -1.57
N PHE A 374 -9.19 3.71 -2.12
CA PHE A 374 -8.92 3.47 -3.54
C PHE A 374 -8.48 2.01 -3.71
N ARG A 375 -9.31 1.20 -4.37
CA ARG A 375 -9.04 -0.23 -4.61
C ARG A 375 -8.99 -0.53 -6.10
N TYR A 376 -8.08 -1.42 -6.51
CA TYR A 376 -8.03 -1.93 -7.87
C TYR A 376 -8.99 -3.11 -8.01
N ARG A 377 -10.22 -2.84 -8.48
CA ARG A 377 -11.30 -3.82 -8.71
C ARG A 377 -11.77 -4.59 -7.44
N PHE A 378 -12.91 -5.28 -7.57
CA PHE A 378 -13.37 -6.27 -6.59
C PHE A 378 -12.60 -7.57 -6.82
N GLU A 379 -11.34 -7.62 -6.41
CA GLU A 379 -10.66 -8.91 -6.25
C GLU A 379 -10.86 -9.40 -4.82
N PRO A 380 -11.21 -10.69 -4.62
CA PRO A 380 -11.20 -11.27 -3.29
C PRO A 380 -9.82 -11.09 -2.67
N ILE A 381 -9.78 -10.58 -1.45
CA ILE A 381 -8.55 -10.54 -0.66
C ILE A 381 -8.18 -11.99 -0.34
N ASN A 382 -7.26 -12.57 -1.11
CA ASN A 382 -6.49 -13.71 -0.63
C ASN A 382 -5.52 -13.16 0.42
N HIS A 383 -5.62 -13.62 1.66
CA HIS A 383 -4.75 -13.25 2.78
C HIS A 383 -3.25 -13.57 2.57
N SER A 384 -2.84 -14.03 1.39
CA SER A 384 -1.47 -14.39 1.03
C SER A 384 -0.77 -13.42 0.06
N ALA A 385 -1.43 -12.37 -0.44
CA ALA A 385 -0.91 -11.58 -1.57
C ALA A 385 -0.76 -10.07 -1.34
N THR A 386 -0.65 -9.60 -0.09
CA THR A 386 -0.62 -8.15 0.19
C THR A 386 0.75 -7.47 -0.04
N THR A 387 1.80 -8.18 -0.45
CA THR A 387 3.15 -7.59 -0.53
C THR A 387 3.65 -7.26 -1.94
N LEU A 388 2.91 -7.58 -3.01
CA LEU A 388 3.46 -7.51 -4.38
C LEU A 388 2.91 -6.41 -5.31
N HIS A 389 1.90 -5.65 -4.89
CA HIS A 389 1.33 -4.60 -5.76
C HIS A 389 1.46 -3.20 -5.17
N ALA A 390 2.71 -2.80 -4.89
CA ALA A 390 3.08 -1.42 -4.61
C ALA A 390 4.54 -1.16 -5.03
N ARG A 391 4.85 -1.26 -6.33
CA ARG A 391 6.07 -0.71 -6.94
C ARG A 391 5.95 -0.73 -8.47
N SER A 392 5.29 0.29 -9.00
CA SER A 392 5.58 0.86 -10.31
C SER A 392 5.50 2.36 -10.18
#